data_AF-W3XC40-F1
#
_entry.id   AF-W3XC40-F1
#
_cell.length_a   1.000
_cell.length_b   1.000
_cell.length_c   1.000
_cell.angle_alpha   90.00
_cell.angle_beta   90.00
_cell.angle_gamma   90.00
#
_symmetry.space_group_name_H-M   'P 1'
#
loop_
_entity.id
_entity.type
_entity.pdbx_description
1 polymer ?
#
loop_
_entity_poly.entity_id
_entity_poly.type
_entity_poly.pdbx_seq_one_letter_code
_entity_poly.pdbx_strand_id
1 'polypeptide(L)'
;MNQDRCLIFPWPNGGNLKNYWEKFQDKRSDRESLQWILGQFKGLFSALQELHESNCRHGDLEPENILWFQDEHNHGTLQITDIGLAKLHEKEKSIKARQSWKSFKTVAPWLIMSRYEPPEMNSTREDPGARSRQYDMWSMGCVTLELLIWIVYGYDAVKTFIKSTDYFWTAGPVDAPPSPYRVHPYVVSCMRVMMTQLDDQSALKDLLGLVEKTPGC
;
A
#
# COMPACT_ATOMS: atom_id res chain seq x y z
N MET A 1 -11.95 -15.31 36.30
CA MET A 1 -10.82 -14.40 36.10
C MET A 1 -10.60 -14.29 34.60
N ASN A 2 -10.75 -13.11 34.02
CA ASN A 2 -10.42 -12.88 32.61
C ASN A 2 -8.88 -12.80 32.55
N GLN A 3 -8.23 -13.76 31.89
CA GLN A 3 -6.80 -13.65 31.60
C GLN A 3 -6.65 -12.87 30.31
N ASP A 4 -6.18 -11.63 30.41
CA ASP A 4 -5.80 -10.86 29.24
C ASP A 4 -4.59 -11.54 28.57
N ARG A 5 -4.70 -11.75 27.26
CA ARG A 5 -3.62 -12.33 26.44
C ARG A 5 -2.95 -11.19 25.67
N CYS A 6 -1.64 -11.06 25.85
CA CYS A 6 -0.83 -10.07 25.17
C CYS A 6 0.10 -10.73 24.14
N LEU A 7 0.36 -10.03 23.03
CA LEU A 7 1.43 -10.36 22.10
C LEU A 7 2.58 -9.38 22.36
N ILE A 8 3.82 -9.88 22.37
CA ILE A 8 5.02 -9.07 22.58
C ILE A 8 5.87 -9.19 21.32
N PHE A 9 6.18 -8.05 20.72
CA PHE A 9 6.98 -7.94 19.50
C PHE A 9 8.16 -7.01 19.73
N PRO A 10 9.26 -7.15 18.95
CA PRO A 10 10.31 -6.14 18.91
C PRO A 10 9.76 -4.76 18.55
N TRP A 11 10.33 -3.72 19.14
CA TRP A 11 9.92 -2.34 18.86
C TRP A 11 10.53 -1.82 17.56
N PRO A 12 9.73 -1.30 16.60
CA PRO A 12 10.23 -0.71 15.37
C PRO A 12 10.75 0.71 15.65
N ASN A 13 12.00 0.81 16.09
CA ASN A 13 12.68 2.08 16.41
C ASN A 13 12.74 3.09 15.25
N GLY A 14 12.53 2.67 13.99
CA GLY A 14 12.44 3.55 12.82
C GLY A 14 11.03 4.04 12.46
N GLY A 15 9.98 3.56 13.13
CA GLY A 15 8.60 3.82 12.74
C GLY A 15 8.17 2.97 11.55
N ASN A 16 7.40 3.54 10.61
CA ASN A 16 6.92 2.86 9.40
C ASN A 16 7.55 3.43 8.11
N LEU A 17 7.17 2.87 6.96
CA LEU A 17 7.70 3.25 5.66
C LEU A 17 7.46 4.73 5.31
N LYS A 18 6.33 5.33 5.74
CA LYS A 18 6.09 6.77 5.56
C LYS A 18 7.06 7.60 6.38
N ASN A 19 7.38 7.18 7.61
CA ASN A 19 8.40 7.84 8.42
C ASN A 19 9.78 7.78 7.76
N TYR A 20 10.12 6.66 7.10
CA TYR A 20 11.34 6.56 6.31
C TYR A 20 11.34 7.55 5.14
N TRP A 21 10.28 7.59 4.33
CA TRP A 21 10.18 8.53 3.21
C TRP A 21 10.30 9.99 3.63
N GLU A 22 9.68 10.35 4.75
CA GLU A 22 9.75 11.69 5.33
C GLU A 22 11.17 12.04 5.82
N LYS A 23 11.83 11.10 6.51
CA LYS A 23 13.16 11.34 7.10
C LYS A 23 14.28 11.37 6.06
N PHE A 24 14.17 10.64 4.95
CA PHE A 24 15.26 10.45 3.97
C PHE A 24 15.04 11.20 2.64
N GLN A 25 14.33 12.33 2.65
CA GLN A 25 14.11 13.19 1.48
C GLN A 25 15.37 13.50 0.68
N ASP A 26 16.45 13.86 1.39
CA ASP A 26 17.72 14.30 0.80
C ASP A 26 18.58 13.14 0.28
N LYS A 27 18.19 11.90 0.58
CA LYS A 27 18.91 10.67 0.22
C LYS A 27 18.23 9.87 -0.88
N ARG A 28 17.10 10.35 -1.42
CA ARG A 28 16.34 9.66 -2.48
C ARG A 28 17.10 9.41 -3.77
N SER A 29 18.14 10.19 -4.05
CA SER A 29 19.00 10.02 -5.24
C SER A 29 20.41 9.50 -4.90
N ASP A 30 20.67 9.27 -3.61
CA ASP A 30 21.92 8.67 -3.16
C ASP A 30 21.94 7.18 -3.56
N ARG A 31 23.05 6.75 -4.17
CA ARG A 31 23.16 5.40 -4.75
C ARG A 31 23.02 4.31 -3.68
N GLU A 32 23.64 4.49 -2.53
CA GLU A 32 23.62 3.51 -1.45
C GLU A 32 22.20 3.40 -0.87
N SER A 33 21.56 4.53 -0.61
CA SER A 33 20.19 4.61 -0.11
C SER A 33 19.19 4.01 -1.11
N LEU A 34 19.36 4.27 -2.41
CA LEU A 34 18.56 3.66 -3.48
C LEU A 34 18.74 2.14 -3.56
N GLN A 35 19.98 1.66 -3.49
CA GLN A 35 20.26 0.22 -3.48
C GLN A 35 19.64 -0.45 -2.26
N TRP A 36 19.72 0.19 -1.08
CA TRP A 36 19.11 -0.32 0.12
C TRP A 36 17.58 -0.39 -0.01
N ILE A 37 16.89 0.69 -0.36
CA ILE A 37 15.41 0.70 -0.40
C ILE A 37 14.86 -0.26 -1.47
N LEU A 38 15.50 -0.36 -2.63
CA LEU A 38 15.13 -1.34 -3.66
C LEU A 38 15.38 -2.78 -3.18
N GLY A 39 16.47 -3.00 -2.43
CA GLY A 39 16.75 -4.27 -1.75
C GLY A 39 15.67 -4.62 -0.71
N GLN A 40 15.21 -3.64 0.06
CA GLN A 40 14.10 -3.84 1.00
C GLN A 40 12.81 -4.21 0.28
N PHE A 41 12.46 -3.55 -0.81
CA PHE A 41 11.26 -3.88 -1.59
C PHE A 41 11.33 -5.29 -2.18
N LYS A 42 12.50 -5.71 -2.68
CA LYS A 42 12.72 -7.12 -3.05
C LYS A 42 12.45 -8.07 -1.87
N GLY A 43 12.95 -7.75 -0.68
CA GLY A 43 12.68 -8.51 0.55
C GLY A 43 11.19 -8.56 0.91
N LEU A 44 10.47 -7.45 0.78
CA LEU A 44 9.02 -7.38 1.03
C LEU A 44 8.24 -8.27 0.04
N PHE A 45 8.61 -8.28 -1.24
CA PHE A 45 8.02 -9.19 -2.23
C PHE A 45 8.32 -10.67 -1.88
N SER A 46 9.53 -10.99 -1.45
CA SER A 46 9.88 -12.34 -0.99
C SER A 46 9.07 -12.76 0.24
N ALA A 47 8.94 -11.88 1.24
CA ALA A 47 8.12 -12.14 2.42
C ALA A 47 6.64 -12.35 2.05
N LEU A 48 6.11 -11.57 1.11
CA LEU A 48 4.74 -11.72 0.64
C LEU A 48 4.53 -13.05 -0.09
N GLN A 49 5.51 -13.47 -0.89
CA GLN A 49 5.50 -14.78 -1.54
C GLN A 49 5.47 -15.92 -0.50
N GLU A 50 6.32 -15.87 0.52
CA GLU A 50 6.35 -16.88 1.60
C GLU A 50 5.01 -16.96 2.36
N LEU A 51 4.38 -15.82 2.62
CA LEU A 51 3.03 -15.78 3.19
C LEU A 51 2.03 -16.49 2.29
N HIS A 52 2.04 -16.17 0.99
CA HIS A 52 1.12 -16.76 0.03
C HIS A 52 1.31 -18.26 -0.13
N GLU A 53 2.56 -18.74 -0.16
CA GLU A 53 2.93 -20.17 -0.18
C GLU A 53 2.43 -20.89 1.07
N SER A 54 2.50 -20.23 2.23
CA SER A 54 1.94 -20.72 3.50
C SER A 54 0.41 -20.61 3.59
N ASN A 55 -0.26 -20.28 2.48
CA ASN A 55 -1.71 -20.05 2.43
C ASN A 55 -2.18 -18.96 3.40
N CYS A 56 -1.30 -18.01 3.73
CA CYS A 56 -1.59 -16.80 4.47
C CYS A 56 -1.78 -15.63 3.50
N ARG A 57 -2.67 -14.70 3.85
CA ARG A 57 -2.85 -13.43 3.14
C ARG A 57 -2.75 -12.31 4.15
N HIS A 58 -2.19 -11.20 3.74
CA HIS A 58 -2.13 -10.03 4.60
C HIS A 58 -3.50 -9.36 4.71
N GLY A 59 -4.08 -8.98 3.56
CA GLY A 59 -5.42 -8.39 3.45
C GLY A 59 -5.55 -6.92 3.88
N ASP A 60 -4.45 -6.25 4.23
CA ASP A 60 -4.44 -4.85 4.72
C ASP A 60 -3.05 -4.24 4.50
N LEU A 61 -2.38 -4.58 3.39
CA LEU A 61 -1.02 -4.13 3.14
C LEU A 61 -1.02 -2.64 2.76
N GLU A 62 -0.32 -1.83 3.54
CA GLU A 62 -0.15 -0.40 3.31
C GLU A 62 1.18 0.07 3.94
N PRO A 63 1.69 1.28 3.60
CA PRO A 63 2.97 1.75 4.11
C PRO A 63 3.04 1.82 5.65
N GLU A 64 1.92 2.05 6.32
CA GLU A 64 1.80 2.03 7.77
C GLU A 64 2.07 0.64 8.37
N ASN A 65 1.75 -0.43 7.64
CA ASN A 65 1.95 -1.82 8.02
C ASN A 65 3.30 -2.38 7.54
N ILE A 66 4.21 -1.50 7.10
CA ILE A 66 5.61 -1.82 6.79
C ILE A 66 6.48 -1.07 7.79
N LEU A 67 6.97 -1.79 8.79
CA LEU A 67 7.72 -1.25 9.92
C LEU A 67 9.21 -1.24 9.63
N TRP A 68 9.89 -0.19 10.06
CA TRP A 68 11.32 -0.03 9.91
C TRP A 68 12.06 -0.29 11.22
N PHE A 69 12.84 -1.36 11.21
CA PHE A 69 13.74 -1.73 12.30
C PHE A 69 15.14 -1.24 11.96
N GLN A 70 15.54 -0.12 12.56
CA GLN A 70 16.87 0.45 12.36
C GLN A 70 17.93 -0.42 13.02
N ASP A 71 19.00 -0.69 12.27
CA ASP A 71 20.27 -1.19 12.76
C ASP A 71 21.30 -0.07 12.63
N GLU A 72 22.06 0.17 13.70
CA GLU A 72 23.13 1.18 13.75
C GLU A 72 24.19 0.97 12.66
N HIS A 73 24.32 -0.25 12.11
CA HIS A 73 25.42 -0.63 11.24
C HIS A 73 25.03 -0.81 9.75
N ASN A 74 23.76 -1.03 9.42
CA ASN A 74 23.35 -1.52 8.08
C ASN A 74 22.03 -0.92 7.54
N HIS A 75 21.71 0.34 7.90
CA HIS A 75 20.45 1.04 7.51
C HIS A 75 19.15 0.39 8.02
N GLY A 76 19.23 -0.80 8.63
CA GLY A 76 18.10 -1.55 9.17
C GLY A 76 17.36 -2.40 8.13
N THR A 77 16.15 -2.84 8.51
CA THR A 77 15.29 -3.74 7.72
C THR A 77 13.84 -3.27 7.78
N LEU A 78 13.14 -3.35 6.65
CA LEU A 78 11.69 -3.20 6.56
C LEU A 78 11.01 -4.56 6.74
N GLN A 79 9.97 -4.60 7.57
CA GLN A 79 9.21 -5.83 7.84
C GLN A 79 7.70 -5.56 7.73
N ILE A 80 6.99 -6.53 7.17
CA ILE A 80 5.53 -6.53 7.09
C ILE A 80 4.97 -6.89 8.48
N THR A 81 4.01 -6.11 8.99
CA THR A 81 3.33 -6.36 10.28
C THR A 81 1.85 -6.67 10.08
N ASP A 82 1.10 -6.86 11.17
CA ASP A 82 -0.38 -6.92 11.20
C ASP A 82 -0.98 -8.02 10.31
N ILE A 83 -0.19 -9.08 10.08
CA ILE A 83 -0.56 -10.25 9.30
C ILE A 83 -1.81 -10.90 9.93
N GLY A 84 -2.87 -11.03 9.14
CA GLY A 84 -4.11 -11.68 9.58
C GLY A 84 -5.00 -10.82 10.48
N LEU A 85 -4.63 -9.56 10.77
CA LEU A 85 -5.50 -8.61 11.48
C LEU A 85 -6.59 -8.01 10.59
N ALA A 86 -6.52 -8.18 9.26
CA ALA A 86 -7.53 -7.67 8.31
C ALA A 86 -8.98 -8.07 8.70
N LYS A 87 -9.21 -9.32 9.13
CA LYS A 87 -10.54 -9.77 9.60
C LYS A 87 -11.00 -9.10 10.89
N LEU A 88 -10.06 -8.72 11.76
CA LEU A 88 -10.33 -8.01 13.00
C LEU A 88 -10.59 -6.52 12.72
N HIS A 89 -9.79 -5.91 11.83
CA HIS A 89 -9.99 -4.55 11.35
C HIS A 89 -11.31 -4.37 10.60
N GLU A 90 -11.77 -5.30 9.77
CA GLU A 90 -13.11 -5.24 9.15
C GLU A 90 -14.23 -5.21 10.20
N LYS A 91 -14.10 -6.04 11.24
CA LYS A 91 -15.07 -6.09 12.35
C LYS A 91 -15.03 -4.83 13.20
N GLU A 92 -13.85 -4.26 13.43
CA GLU A 92 -13.71 -3.02 14.19
C GLU A 92 -14.11 -1.78 13.38
N LYS A 93 -13.77 -1.72 12.08
CA LYS A 93 -14.19 -0.68 11.13
C LYS A 93 -15.72 -0.68 10.98
N SER A 94 -16.37 -1.85 10.90
CA SER A 94 -17.84 -1.94 10.88
C SER A 94 -18.50 -1.56 12.22
N ILE A 95 -17.84 -1.75 13.36
CA ILE A 95 -18.30 -1.29 14.68
C ILE A 95 -18.11 0.22 14.86
N LYS A 96 -16.95 0.78 14.49
CA LYS A 96 -16.67 2.22 14.52
C LYS A 96 -17.57 3.00 13.55
N ALA A 97 -17.88 2.44 12.39
CA ALA A 97 -18.89 2.97 11.47
C ALA A 97 -20.27 3.13 12.16
N ARG A 98 -20.69 2.15 12.96
CA ARG A 98 -21.93 2.22 13.75
C ARG A 98 -21.88 3.23 14.91
N GLN A 99 -20.72 3.46 15.52
CA GLN A 99 -20.57 4.35 16.68
C GLN A 99 -20.33 5.83 16.30
N SER A 100 -19.73 6.11 15.13
CA SER A 100 -19.48 7.49 14.65
C SER A 100 -20.75 8.26 14.23
N TRP A 101 -21.91 7.59 14.21
CA TRP A 101 -23.20 8.14 13.80
C TRP A 101 -23.67 9.40 14.57
N LYS A 102 -23.07 9.71 15.73
CA LYS A 102 -23.55 10.80 16.59
C LYS A 102 -22.81 12.13 16.48
N SER A 103 -21.69 12.26 15.76
CA SER A 103 -20.91 13.53 15.85
C SER A 103 -20.32 14.14 14.58
N PHE A 104 -20.43 13.55 13.39
CA PHE A 104 -19.96 14.23 12.15
C PHE A 104 -20.94 14.03 10.99
N LYS A 105 -21.52 15.15 10.51
CA LYS A 105 -22.54 15.19 9.46
C LYS A 105 -21.99 15.22 8.01
N THR A 106 -20.71 14.95 7.77
CA THR A 106 -20.14 15.17 6.42
C THR A 106 -18.98 14.26 6.00
N VAL A 107 -18.80 13.10 6.62
CA VAL A 107 -17.98 12.02 6.01
C VAL A 107 -18.72 10.71 6.19
N ALA A 108 -19.12 10.10 5.08
CA ALA A 108 -19.86 8.86 5.10
C ALA A 108 -18.98 7.70 5.63
N PRO A 109 -19.55 6.73 6.38
CA PRO A 109 -18.81 5.63 7.01
C PRO A 109 -17.93 4.75 6.10
N TRP A 110 -18.08 4.83 4.76
CA TRP A 110 -17.20 4.13 3.80
C TRP A 110 -15.82 4.79 3.65
N LEU A 111 -15.61 6.00 4.17
CA LEU A 111 -14.32 6.71 4.07
C LEU A 111 -13.21 6.14 4.98
N ILE A 112 -13.47 5.10 5.78
CA ILE A 112 -12.43 4.34 6.51
C ILE A 112 -12.11 3.07 5.73
N MET A 113 -11.72 3.24 4.46
CA MET A 113 -11.32 2.17 3.56
C MET A 113 -9.88 2.39 3.15
N SER A 114 -9.09 1.32 3.15
CA SER A 114 -7.69 1.42 2.76
C SER A 114 -7.65 1.80 1.27
N ARG A 115 -7.00 2.92 0.94
CA ARG A 115 -6.82 3.35 -0.45
C ARG A 115 -6.03 2.34 -1.30
N TYR A 116 -5.35 1.41 -0.64
CA TYR A 116 -4.62 0.29 -1.22
C TYR A 116 -5.52 -0.92 -1.53
N GLU A 117 -6.84 -0.80 -1.34
CA GLU A 117 -7.83 -1.82 -1.68
C GLU A 117 -8.08 -1.91 -3.20
N PRO A 118 -8.14 -3.12 -3.80
CA PRO A 118 -8.43 -3.31 -5.22
C PRO A 118 -9.93 -3.15 -5.55
N PRO A 119 -10.28 -2.88 -6.82
CA PRO A 119 -11.64 -2.55 -7.23
C PRO A 119 -12.70 -3.64 -6.99
N GLU A 120 -12.34 -4.93 -7.07
CA GLU A 120 -13.29 -6.04 -6.87
C GLU A 120 -13.94 -6.06 -5.50
N MET A 121 -13.29 -5.45 -4.50
CA MET A 121 -13.87 -5.35 -3.16
C MET A 121 -15.08 -4.45 -3.11
N ASN A 122 -15.22 -3.51 -4.04
CA ASN A 122 -16.40 -2.66 -4.10
C ASN A 122 -17.67 -3.46 -4.45
N SER A 123 -17.55 -4.54 -5.22
CA SER A 123 -18.67 -5.45 -5.53
C SER A 123 -18.96 -6.48 -4.44
N THR A 124 -17.98 -6.83 -3.61
CA THR A 124 -18.13 -7.85 -2.55
C THR A 124 -18.24 -7.24 -1.15
N ARG A 125 -18.51 -5.94 -1.01
CA ARG A 125 -18.52 -5.26 0.30
C ARG A 125 -19.49 -5.87 1.31
N GLU A 126 -20.61 -6.41 0.86
CA GLU A 126 -21.62 -7.01 1.73
C GLU A 126 -21.25 -8.44 2.18
N ASP A 127 -20.40 -9.12 1.40
CA ASP A 127 -19.82 -10.43 1.71
C ASP A 127 -18.39 -10.51 1.17
N PRO A 128 -17.41 -9.91 1.87
CA PRO A 128 -16.06 -9.72 1.36
C PRO A 128 -15.27 -11.04 1.19
N GLY A 129 -15.83 -12.17 1.64
CA GLY A 129 -15.19 -13.46 1.58
C GLY A 129 -13.80 -13.45 2.23
N ALA A 130 -12.93 -14.37 1.80
CA ALA A 130 -11.52 -14.32 2.14
C ALA A 130 -10.77 -13.45 1.13
N ARG A 131 -9.94 -12.51 1.60
CA ARG A 131 -9.06 -11.70 0.74
C ARG A 131 -8.16 -12.62 -0.10
N SER A 132 -8.04 -12.32 -1.39
CA SER A 132 -7.29 -13.11 -2.37
C SER A 132 -5.78 -12.83 -2.27
N ARG A 133 -4.95 -13.65 -2.92
CA ARG A 133 -3.52 -13.30 -3.09
C ARG A 133 -3.35 -12.10 -4.02
N GLN A 134 -4.27 -11.94 -4.98
CA GLN A 134 -4.30 -10.82 -5.92
C GLN A 134 -4.55 -9.50 -5.19
N TYR A 135 -5.33 -9.52 -4.10
CA TYR A 135 -5.52 -8.39 -3.21
C TYR A 135 -4.18 -7.84 -2.72
N ASP A 136 -3.36 -8.69 -2.11
CA ASP A 136 -2.07 -8.31 -1.56
C ASP A 136 -1.12 -7.80 -2.66
N MET A 137 -1.16 -8.42 -3.86
CA MET A 137 -0.35 -7.98 -5.00
C MET A 137 -0.79 -6.60 -5.52
N TRP A 138 -2.08 -6.30 -5.55
CA TRP A 138 -2.59 -4.98 -5.88
C TRP A 138 -2.14 -3.94 -4.85
N SER A 139 -2.31 -4.23 -3.56
CA SER A 139 -1.87 -3.33 -2.50
C SER A 139 -0.36 -3.08 -2.55
N MET A 140 0.45 -4.11 -2.80
CA MET A 140 1.90 -3.98 -2.97
C MET A 140 2.26 -3.19 -4.23
N GLY A 141 1.50 -3.32 -5.32
CA GLY A 141 1.65 -2.49 -6.53
C GLY A 141 1.40 -1.01 -6.23
N CYS A 142 0.37 -0.70 -5.43
CA CYS A 142 0.08 0.65 -4.97
C CYS A 142 1.22 1.22 -4.10
N VAL A 143 1.74 0.45 -3.13
CA VAL A 143 2.89 0.85 -2.30
C VAL A 143 4.14 1.07 -3.15
N THR A 144 4.36 0.23 -4.16
CA THR A 144 5.49 0.36 -5.10
C THR A 144 5.37 1.61 -5.95
N LEU A 145 4.17 1.98 -6.39
CA LEU A 145 3.97 3.23 -7.12
C LEU A 145 4.31 4.45 -6.25
N GLU A 146 3.95 4.43 -4.97
CA GLU A 146 4.31 5.51 -4.04
C GLU A 146 5.81 5.58 -3.77
N LEU A 147 6.49 4.44 -3.70
CA LEU A 147 7.95 4.40 -3.66
C LEU A 147 8.54 5.09 -4.90
N LEU A 148 8.04 4.79 -6.10
CA LEU A 148 8.54 5.39 -7.34
C LEU A 148 8.30 6.91 -7.35
N ILE A 149 7.11 7.36 -6.94
CA ILE A 149 6.81 8.78 -6.77
C ILE A 149 7.78 9.42 -5.77
N TRP A 150 8.07 8.76 -4.65
CA TRP A 150 9.02 9.26 -3.66
C TRP A 150 10.45 9.37 -4.20
N ILE A 151 10.93 8.34 -4.90
CA ILE A 151 12.27 8.33 -5.50
C ILE A 151 12.42 9.48 -6.50
N VAL A 152 11.43 9.66 -7.39
CA VAL A 152 11.51 10.61 -8.49
C VAL A 152 11.22 12.04 -8.04
N TYR A 153 10.21 12.24 -7.18
CA TYR A 153 9.65 13.57 -6.88
C TYR A 153 9.72 13.98 -5.40
N GLY A 154 10.10 13.07 -4.49
CA GLY A 154 10.13 13.32 -3.04
C GLY A 154 8.79 13.13 -2.33
N TYR A 155 8.78 13.34 -1.01
CA TYR A 155 7.62 12.99 -0.16
C TYR A 155 6.49 14.01 -0.23
N ASP A 156 6.79 15.28 -0.54
CA ASP A 156 5.74 16.27 -0.81
C ASP A 156 4.87 15.87 -2.01
N ALA A 157 5.47 15.25 -3.03
CA ALA A 157 4.73 14.70 -4.16
C ALA A 157 3.88 13.49 -3.75
N VAL A 158 4.39 12.61 -2.89
CA VAL A 158 3.60 11.49 -2.31
C VAL A 158 2.40 12.03 -1.53
N LYS A 159 2.59 13.02 -0.65
CA LYS A 159 1.49 13.65 0.09
C LYS A 159 0.45 14.29 -0.83
N THR A 160 0.91 14.96 -1.89
CA THR A 160 0.02 15.57 -2.89
C THR A 160 -0.75 14.49 -3.67
N PHE A 161 -0.08 13.41 -4.05
CA PHE A 161 -0.68 12.26 -4.71
C PHE A 161 -1.77 11.63 -3.84
N ILE A 162 -1.48 11.32 -2.57
CA ILE A 162 -2.44 10.78 -1.60
C ILE A 162 -3.65 11.71 -1.46
N LYS A 163 -3.46 13.02 -1.36
CA LYS A 163 -4.56 14.00 -1.25
C LYS A 163 -5.40 14.12 -2.52
N SER A 164 -4.85 13.76 -3.68
CA SER A 164 -5.51 13.90 -4.98
C SER A 164 -6.30 12.65 -5.38
N THR A 165 -6.16 11.55 -4.63
CA THR A 165 -6.78 10.27 -4.96
C THR A 165 -7.26 9.56 -3.69
N ASP A 166 -8.56 9.32 -3.60
CA ASP A 166 -9.11 8.48 -2.52
C ASP A 166 -8.73 6.99 -2.71
N TYR A 167 -8.60 6.54 -3.97
CA TYR A 167 -8.18 5.19 -4.37
C TYR A 167 -7.31 5.23 -5.61
N PHE A 168 -6.57 4.14 -5.88
CA PHE A 168 -5.81 3.99 -7.13
C PHE A 168 -6.69 3.66 -8.35
N TRP A 169 -7.97 3.41 -8.14
CA TRP A 169 -8.96 3.08 -9.16
C TRP A 169 -10.20 3.97 -9.02
N THR A 170 -11.04 4.00 -10.06
CA THR A 170 -12.34 4.66 -10.06
C THR A 170 -13.36 3.81 -10.80
N ALA A 171 -14.65 4.02 -10.53
CA ALA A 171 -15.70 3.35 -11.27
C ALA A 171 -15.71 3.79 -12.75
N GLY A 172 -15.73 2.77 -13.61
CA GLY A 172 -16.13 2.78 -15.01
C GLY A 172 -17.53 3.37 -15.22
N PRO A 173 -17.87 3.82 -16.44
CA PRO A 173 -19.27 3.91 -16.85
C PRO A 173 -19.92 2.53 -16.62
N VAL A 174 -21.11 2.50 -16.02
CA VAL A 174 -21.81 1.26 -15.64
C VAL A 174 -22.06 0.35 -16.86
N ASP A 175 -22.13 0.94 -18.06
CA ASP A 175 -22.52 0.25 -19.30
C ASP A 175 -21.33 -0.19 -20.19
N ALA A 176 -20.08 -0.12 -19.69
CA ALA A 176 -18.88 -0.47 -20.46
C ALA A 176 -18.25 -1.80 -19.98
N PRO A 177 -18.58 -2.97 -20.60
CA PRO A 177 -17.84 -4.20 -20.40
C PRO A 177 -16.38 -4.06 -20.90
N PRO A 178 -15.38 -4.74 -20.28
CA PRO A 178 -15.51 -5.94 -19.45
C PRO A 178 -15.37 -5.73 -17.93
N SER A 179 -14.98 -4.54 -17.45
CA SER A 179 -14.84 -4.23 -16.02
C SER A 179 -15.43 -2.86 -15.70
N PRO A 180 -16.30 -2.74 -14.68
CA PRO A 180 -16.88 -1.47 -14.26
C PRO A 180 -15.88 -0.63 -13.45
N TYR A 181 -14.59 -0.94 -13.51
CA TYR A 181 -13.52 -0.21 -12.83
C TYR A 181 -12.38 0.07 -13.80
N ARG A 182 -11.64 1.16 -13.52
CA ARG A 182 -10.42 1.52 -14.24
C ARG A 182 -9.42 2.12 -13.27
N VAL A 183 -8.13 2.05 -13.59
CA VAL A 183 -7.09 2.81 -12.87
C VAL A 183 -7.46 4.30 -12.90
N HIS A 184 -7.30 4.98 -11.76
CA HIS A 184 -7.70 6.37 -11.60
C HIS A 184 -6.96 7.26 -12.61
N PRO A 185 -7.64 8.16 -13.36
CA PRO A 185 -7.00 8.93 -14.44
C PRO A 185 -5.77 9.75 -14.00
N TYR A 186 -5.79 10.27 -12.78
CA TYR A 186 -4.63 10.95 -12.19
C TYR A 186 -3.44 10.00 -11.98
N VAL A 187 -3.70 8.77 -11.53
CA VAL A 187 -2.67 7.73 -11.34
C VAL A 187 -2.05 7.35 -12.68
N VAL A 188 -2.89 7.12 -13.71
CA VAL A 188 -2.42 6.88 -15.08
C VAL A 188 -1.57 8.03 -15.60
N SER A 189 -1.97 9.27 -15.33
CA SER A 189 -1.22 10.47 -15.74
C SER A 189 0.14 10.55 -15.03
N CYS A 190 0.20 10.25 -13.73
CA CYS A 190 1.45 10.18 -12.98
C CYS A 190 2.40 9.11 -13.54
N MET A 191 1.90 7.89 -13.78
CA MET A 191 2.71 6.80 -14.36
C MET A 191 3.25 7.18 -15.74
N ARG A 192 2.40 7.75 -16.60
CA ARG A 192 2.82 8.20 -17.94
C ARG A 192 3.90 9.28 -17.87
N VAL A 193 3.75 10.27 -17.00
CA VAL A 193 4.76 11.34 -16.84
C VAL A 193 6.08 10.75 -16.33
N MET A 194 6.05 9.87 -15.33
CA MET A 194 7.26 9.19 -14.85
C MET A 194 7.93 8.36 -15.95
N MET A 195 7.17 7.61 -16.75
CA MET A 195 7.71 6.83 -17.87
C MET A 195 8.49 7.68 -18.89
N THR A 196 8.10 8.94 -19.09
CA THR A 196 8.82 9.86 -19.99
C THR A 196 10.10 10.46 -19.40
N GLN A 197 10.23 10.42 -18.07
CA GLN A 197 11.35 11.02 -17.34
C GLN A 197 12.42 10.00 -16.96
N LEU A 198 12.03 8.72 -16.79
CA LEU A 198 12.94 7.64 -16.47
C LEU A 198 13.69 7.15 -17.70
N ASP A 199 14.99 6.91 -17.53
CA ASP A 199 15.86 6.35 -18.56
C ASP A 199 15.37 4.96 -18.99
N ASP A 200 15.40 4.70 -20.31
CA ASP A 200 14.90 3.46 -20.92
C ASP A 200 15.57 2.19 -20.39
N GLN A 201 16.80 2.29 -19.89
CA GLN A 201 17.56 1.16 -19.33
C GLN A 201 17.58 1.16 -17.80
N SER A 202 16.76 2.00 -17.15
CA SER A 202 16.73 2.07 -15.69
C SER A 202 15.81 1.01 -15.07
N ALA A 203 16.28 0.39 -13.99
CA ALA A 203 15.49 -0.53 -13.19
C ALA A 203 14.19 0.09 -12.62
N LEU A 204 14.17 1.41 -12.43
CA LEU A 204 12.98 2.14 -12.00
C LEU A 204 11.88 2.14 -13.07
N LYS A 205 12.27 2.25 -14.36
CA LYS A 205 11.34 2.19 -15.48
C LYS A 205 10.78 0.79 -15.65
N ASP A 206 11.62 -0.24 -15.51
CA ASP A 206 11.19 -1.64 -15.52
C ASP A 206 10.19 -1.92 -14.39
N LEU A 207 10.49 -1.45 -13.18
CA LEU A 207 9.60 -1.59 -12.04
C LEU A 207 8.26 -0.87 -12.25
N LEU A 208 8.28 0.34 -12.80
CA LEU A 208 7.06 1.06 -13.18
C LEU A 208 6.25 0.29 -14.23
N GLY A 209 6.91 -0.31 -15.22
CA GLY A 209 6.27 -1.16 -16.23
C GLY A 209 5.66 -2.43 -15.65
N LEU A 210 6.18 -2.97 -14.54
CA LEU A 210 5.54 -4.08 -13.81
C LEU A 210 4.31 -3.60 -13.03
N VAL A 211 4.38 -2.43 -12.39
CA VAL A 211 3.23 -1.82 -11.70
C VAL A 211 2.09 -1.56 -12.68
N GLU A 212 2.36 -1.00 -13.86
CA GLU A 212 1.35 -0.75 -14.90
C GLU A 212 0.67 -2.04 -15.40
N LYS A 213 1.39 -3.17 -15.38
CA LYS A 213 0.88 -4.48 -15.80
C LYS A 213 0.23 -5.28 -14.67
N THR A 214 0.26 -4.77 -13.43
CA THR A 214 -0.31 -5.49 -12.29
C THR A 214 -1.79 -5.71 -12.57
N PRO A 215 -2.27 -6.98 -12.55
CA PRO A 215 -3.61 -7.31 -13.00
C PRO A 215 -4.62 -6.65 -12.06
N GLY A 216 -5.38 -5.73 -12.61
CA GLY A 216 -6.49 -5.08 -11.95
C GLY A 216 -7.13 -4.10 -12.91
N CYS A 217 -7.66 -4.65 -14.00
CA CYS A 217 -8.88 -4.31 -14.72
C CYS A 217 -9.06 -5.31 -15.88
#